data_AF-A0AAW9JQF9-F1
#
_entry.id   AF-A0AAW9JQF9-F1
#
_cell.length_a   1.000
_cell.length_b   1.000
_cell.length_c   1.000
_cell.angle_alpha   90.00
_cell.angle_beta   90.00
_cell.angle_gamma   90.00
#
_symmetry.space_group_name_H-M   'P 1'
#
loop_
_entity.id
_entity.type
_entity.pdbx_description
1 polymer ?
#
loop_
_entity_poly.entity_id
_entity_poly.type
_entity_poly.pdbx_seq_one_letter_code
_entity_poly.pdbx_strand_id
1 'polypeptide(L)'
;MATQEQTAKQIWDYLTNRGWTKESVAALLGNMQSESGIIADRWESDIVGNMRGGYGLVQWTPANKYIDWAKSNGLVYQDTISQCKRLEWEVANGQQFFHPTMTFKQFTQSTQSPETLADIFIRYYERPYNPNQPARQVQARYWFNKLKDSSNGGNPQRKGEIEMKCLYRIDGTGAVFYFDGTSVRALSFPDEMTVIKMIYKANNGTEIPFFEWTNAARWDKRLKDVLSIPKEF
;
A
#
# COMPACT_ATOMS: atom_id res chain seq x y z
N MET A 1 -11.85 -3.20 -8.55
CA MET A 1 -11.05 -3.96 -7.55
C MET A 1 -9.64 -4.12 -8.10
N ALA A 2 -8.61 -4.05 -7.25
CA ALA A 2 -7.25 -4.38 -7.66
C ALA A 2 -7.17 -5.87 -8.01
N THR A 3 -6.35 -6.23 -8.99
CA THR A 3 -6.11 -7.64 -9.32
C THR A 3 -5.25 -8.29 -8.23
N GLN A 4 -5.30 -9.63 -8.14
CA GLN A 4 -4.43 -10.41 -7.25
C GLN A 4 -2.95 -10.01 -7.40
N GLU A 5 -2.49 -9.85 -8.63
CA GLU A 5 -1.11 -9.46 -8.93
C GLU A 5 -0.78 -8.02 -8.50
N GLN A 6 -1.71 -7.08 -8.66
CA GLN A 6 -1.52 -5.70 -8.18
C GLN A 6 -1.40 -5.67 -6.67
N THR A 7 -2.24 -6.41 -5.94
CA THR A 7 -2.16 -6.52 -4.48
C THR A 7 -0.86 -7.20 -4.05
N ALA A 8 -0.47 -8.30 -4.70
CA ALA A 8 0.79 -9.00 -4.43
C ALA A 8 2.00 -8.09 -4.63
N LYS A 9 2.01 -7.27 -5.69
CA LYS A 9 3.06 -6.29 -5.96
C LYS A 9 3.11 -5.20 -4.89
N GLN A 10 1.97 -4.69 -4.43
CA GLN A 10 1.91 -3.70 -3.34
C GLN A 10 2.50 -4.26 -2.03
N ILE A 11 2.17 -5.50 -1.68
CA ILE A 11 2.71 -6.19 -0.49
C ILE A 11 4.22 -6.39 -0.65
N TRP A 12 4.64 -6.88 -1.82
CA TRP A 12 6.05 -7.10 -2.16
C TRP A 12 6.88 -5.82 -1.99
N ASP A 13 6.45 -4.75 -2.63
CA ASP A 13 7.18 -3.48 -2.60
C ASP A 13 7.20 -2.89 -1.19
N TYR A 14 6.09 -2.97 -0.46
CA TYR A 14 6.04 -2.43 0.89
C TYR A 14 6.99 -3.18 1.84
N LEU A 15 6.90 -4.51 1.90
CA LEU A 15 7.65 -5.31 2.87
C LEU A 15 9.14 -5.41 2.53
N THR A 16 9.50 -5.52 1.25
CA THR A 16 10.92 -5.50 0.86
C THR A 16 11.59 -4.15 1.14
N ASN A 17 10.88 -3.03 0.95
CA ASN A 17 11.37 -1.70 1.35
C ASN A 17 11.44 -1.52 2.89
N ARG A 18 10.74 -2.35 3.67
CA ARG A 18 10.87 -2.43 5.13
C ARG A 18 11.96 -3.40 5.60
N GLY A 19 12.73 -3.94 4.65
CA GLY A 19 13.86 -4.81 4.93
C GLY A 19 13.48 -6.27 5.13
N TRP A 20 12.30 -6.71 4.71
CA TRP A 20 12.04 -8.15 4.57
C TRP A 20 12.82 -8.69 3.38
N THR A 21 13.33 -9.92 3.48
CA THR A 21 13.93 -10.61 2.34
C THR A 21 12.89 -10.96 1.30
N LYS A 22 13.31 -11.05 0.05
CA LYS A 22 12.44 -11.43 -1.08
C LYS A 22 11.84 -12.82 -0.88
N GLU A 23 12.60 -13.73 -0.30
CA GLU A 23 12.21 -15.10 0.04
C GLU A 23 11.07 -15.12 1.07
N SER A 24 11.18 -14.34 2.14
CA SER A 24 10.15 -14.27 3.19
C SER A 24 8.88 -13.60 2.69
N VAL A 25 8.97 -12.57 1.86
CA VAL A 25 7.79 -11.95 1.26
C VAL A 25 7.11 -12.87 0.25
N ALA A 26 7.88 -13.62 -0.54
CA ALA A 26 7.33 -14.65 -1.41
C ALA A 26 6.58 -15.75 -0.64
N ALA A 27 7.14 -16.22 0.47
CA ALA A 27 6.52 -17.20 1.36
C ALA A 27 5.19 -16.70 1.95
N LEU A 28 5.16 -15.44 2.37
CA LEU A 28 3.94 -14.77 2.83
C LEU A 28 2.88 -14.72 1.72
N LEU A 29 3.25 -14.30 0.52
CA LEU A 29 2.33 -14.24 -0.64
C LEU A 29 1.77 -15.62 -1.01
N GLY A 30 2.60 -16.67 -0.94
CA GLY A 30 2.14 -18.04 -1.15
C GLY A 30 1.04 -18.43 -0.15
N ASN A 31 1.20 -18.07 1.12
CA ASN A 31 0.16 -18.32 2.12
C ASN A 31 -1.10 -17.47 1.88
N MET A 32 -0.94 -16.16 1.68
CA MET A 32 -2.06 -15.25 1.39
C MET A 32 -2.87 -15.67 0.16
N GLN A 33 -2.24 -16.27 -0.85
CA GLN A 33 -2.94 -16.77 -2.02
C GLN A 33 -3.93 -17.88 -1.65
N SER A 34 -3.54 -18.82 -0.80
CA SER A 34 -4.43 -19.86 -0.32
C SER A 34 -5.45 -19.38 0.72
N GLU A 35 -5.09 -18.41 1.57
CA GLU A 35 -6.02 -17.87 2.58
C GLU A 35 -7.13 -17.01 1.97
N SER A 36 -6.78 -16.12 1.04
CA SER A 36 -7.70 -15.07 0.58
C SER A 36 -7.75 -14.88 -0.93
N GLY A 37 -6.88 -15.57 -1.67
CA GLY A 37 -6.59 -15.19 -3.06
C GLY A 37 -5.82 -13.87 -3.16
N ILE A 38 -5.12 -13.45 -2.09
CA ILE A 38 -4.46 -12.14 -1.97
C ILE A 38 -5.45 -10.99 -2.14
N ILE A 39 -6.62 -11.13 -1.49
CA ILE A 39 -7.68 -10.12 -1.47
C ILE A 39 -7.76 -9.54 -0.06
N ALA A 40 -7.45 -8.24 0.06
CA ALA A 40 -7.42 -7.55 1.34
C ALA A 40 -8.82 -7.45 1.99
N ASP A 41 -9.89 -7.34 1.21
CA ASP A 41 -11.27 -7.28 1.72
C ASP A 41 -12.01 -8.62 1.60
N ARG A 42 -11.34 -9.72 2.00
CA ARG A 42 -11.94 -11.07 1.99
C ARG A 42 -12.51 -11.44 3.35
N TRP A 43 -13.81 -11.70 3.40
CA TRP A 43 -14.47 -12.34 4.54
C TRP A 43 -14.50 -13.85 4.37
N GLU A 44 -14.22 -14.59 5.43
CA GLU A 44 -14.38 -16.05 5.46
C GLU A 44 -15.80 -16.44 5.02
N SER A 45 -15.90 -17.43 4.14
CA SER A 45 -17.17 -17.91 3.55
C SER A 45 -18.04 -16.81 2.90
N ASP A 46 -17.44 -15.65 2.59
CA ASP A 46 -18.11 -14.46 2.07
C ASP A 46 -19.24 -13.93 2.98
N ILE A 47 -19.18 -14.24 4.28
CA ILE A 47 -20.13 -13.75 5.29
C ILE A 47 -19.64 -12.39 5.82
N VAL A 48 -19.99 -11.34 5.09
CA VAL A 48 -19.61 -9.96 5.41
C VAL A 48 -20.09 -9.56 6.80
N GLY A 49 -19.17 -9.04 7.62
CA GLY A 49 -19.47 -8.56 8.98
C GLY A 49 -19.41 -9.64 10.07
N ASN A 50 -19.10 -10.90 9.74
CA ASN A 50 -18.86 -11.94 10.73
C ASN A 50 -17.54 -11.71 11.48
N MET A 51 -17.59 -10.92 12.55
CA MET A 51 -16.42 -10.58 13.37
C MET A 51 -15.75 -11.77 14.06
N ARG A 52 -16.40 -12.95 14.08
CA ARG A 52 -15.87 -14.18 14.67
C ARG A 52 -15.13 -15.06 13.67
N GLY A 53 -15.36 -14.86 12.37
CA GLY A 53 -14.66 -15.58 11.29
C GLY A 53 -13.33 -14.94 10.92
N GLY A 54 -12.73 -15.42 9.83
CA GLY A 54 -11.52 -14.88 9.23
C GLY A 54 -11.74 -13.62 8.40
N TYR A 55 -10.74 -12.74 8.39
CA TYR A 55 -10.73 -11.55 7.53
C TYR A 55 -9.36 -11.22 6.93
N GLY A 56 -9.37 -10.78 5.67
CA GLY A 56 -8.25 -10.16 4.98
C GLY A 56 -7.20 -11.14 4.46
N LEU A 57 -6.02 -10.59 4.16
CA LEU A 57 -4.96 -11.26 3.40
C LEU A 57 -4.54 -12.62 3.98
N VAL A 58 -4.41 -12.68 5.31
CA VAL A 58 -3.98 -13.86 6.10
C VAL A 58 -5.12 -14.41 6.96
N GLN A 59 -6.37 -14.05 6.65
CA GLN A 59 -7.57 -14.50 7.38
C GLN A 59 -7.43 -14.39 8.91
N TRP A 60 -7.10 -13.19 9.43
CA TRP A 60 -7.02 -12.97 10.87
C TRP A 60 -8.33 -13.44 11.53
N THR A 61 -8.20 -14.41 12.43
CA THR A 61 -9.33 -15.06 13.07
C THR A 61 -9.17 -14.98 14.59
N PRO A 62 -10.15 -14.41 15.33
CA PRO A 62 -11.34 -13.73 14.82
C PRO A 62 -11.01 -12.38 14.15
N ALA A 63 -11.82 -11.96 13.17
CA ALA A 63 -11.61 -10.76 12.35
C ALA A 63 -11.44 -9.47 13.17
N ASN A 64 -12.14 -9.35 14.29
CA ASN A 64 -12.05 -8.17 15.16
C ASN A 64 -10.63 -7.94 15.71
N LYS A 65 -9.82 -8.99 15.88
CA LYS A 65 -8.41 -8.89 16.29
C LYS A 65 -7.60 -7.93 15.40
N TYR A 66 -7.87 -7.95 14.09
CA TYR A 66 -7.25 -7.05 13.14
C TYR A 66 -8.09 -5.78 12.95
N ILE A 67 -9.39 -5.90 12.73
CA ILE A 67 -10.25 -4.76 12.39
C ILE A 67 -10.26 -3.71 13.50
N ASP A 68 -10.34 -4.11 14.76
CA ASP A 68 -10.32 -3.17 15.90
C ASP A 68 -8.93 -2.54 16.07
N TRP A 69 -7.87 -3.29 15.82
CA TRP A 69 -6.51 -2.75 15.79
C TRP A 69 -6.32 -1.71 14.68
N ALA A 70 -6.81 -1.98 13.48
CA ALA A 70 -6.72 -1.03 12.37
C ALA A 70 -7.48 0.26 12.69
N LYS A 71 -8.73 0.14 13.17
CA LYS A 71 -9.57 1.29 13.55
C LYS A 71 -8.95 2.13 14.67
N SER A 72 -8.44 1.49 15.73
CA SER A 72 -7.79 2.20 16.85
C SER A 72 -6.49 2.90 16.44
N ASN A 73 -5.84 2.47 15.36
CA ASN A 73 -4.66 3.13 14.79
C ASN A 73 -5.00 4.12 13.66
N GLY A 74 -6.28 4.45 13.44
CA GLY A 74 -6.72 5.38 12.40
C GLY A 74 -6.50 4.86 10.97
N LEU A 75 -6.47 3.54 10.78
CA LEU A 75 -6.23 2.89 9.50
C LEU A 75 -7.54 2.36 8.88
N VAL A 76 -7.59 2.35 7.55
CA VAL A 76 -8.68 1.71 6.80
C VAL A 76 -8.42 0.21 6.76
N TYR A 77 -9.28 -0.59 7.39
CA TYR A 77 -9.00 -2.02 7.58
C TYR A 77 -8.99 -2.82 6.26
N GLN A 78 -9.71 -2.36 5.23
CA GLN A 78 -9.72 -2.97 3.90
C GLN A 78 -8.44 -2.69 3.09
N ASP A 79 -7.63 -1.72 3.50
CA ASP A 79 -6.45 -1.31 2.74
C ASP A 79 -5.29 -2.33 2.90
N THR A 80 -4.68 -2.68 1.77
CA THR A 80 -3.56 -3.64 1.70
C THR A 80 -2.39 -3.20 2.58
N ILE A 81 -2.04 -1.91 2.56
CA ILE A 81 -0.89 -1.40 3.33
C ILE A 81 -1.19 -1.39 4.83
N SER A 82 -2.43 -1.18 5.23
CA SER A 82 -2.87 -1.29 6.63
C SER A 82 -2.73 -2.71 7.17
N GLN A 83 -2.97 -3.72 6.32
CA GLN A 83 -2.71 -5.13 6.64
C GLN A 83 -1.22 -5.46 6.69
N CYS A 84 -0.39 -4.88 5.82
CA CYS A 84 1.07 -4.99 5.95
C CYS A 84 1.61 -4.35 7.24
N LYS A 85 1.05 -3.19 7.64
CA LYS A 85 1.38 -2.55 8.93
C LYS A 85 1.02 -3.44 10.12
N ARG A 86 -0.08 -4.20 10.02
CA ARG A 86 -0.46 -5.17 11.06
C ARG A 86 0.62 -6.25 11.21
N LEU A 87 1.11 -6.82 10.11
CA LEU A 87 2.19 -7.81 10.15
C LEU A 87 3.46 -7.25 10.79
N GLU A 88 3.86 -6.03 10.43
CA GLU A 88 5.01 -5.35 11.05
C GLU A 88 4.82 -5.11 12.55
N TRP A 89 3.61 -4.73 12.98
CA TRP A 89 3.28 -4.62 14.39
C TRP A 89 3.38 -5.99 15.09
N GLU A 90 2.93 -7.07 14.47
CA GLU A 90 3.04 -8.42 15.03
C GLU A 90 4.50 -8.88 15.13
N VAL A 91 5.34 -8.56 14.14
CA VAL A 91 6.79 -8.76 14.19
C VAL A 91 7.41 -8.02 15.38
N ALA A 92 7.08 -6.73 15.55
CA ALA A 92 7.63 -5.88 16.59
C ALA A 92 7.17 -6.26 18.01
N ASN A 93 5.98 -6.86 18.14
CA ASN A 93 5.37 -7.19 19.43
C ASN A 93 5.36 -8.70 19.74
N GLY A 94 6.06 -9.51 18.93
CA GLY A 94 6.14 -10.97 19.12
C GLY A 94 4.77 -11.65 19.11
N GLN A 95 3.85 -11.19 18.24
CA GLN A 95 2.49 -11.69 18.16
C GLN A 95 2.31 -12.67 16.99
N GLN A 96 1.30 -13.54 17.10
CA GLN A 96 0.79 -14.47 16.08
C GLN A 96 1.76 -15.60 15.64
N PHE A 97 3.07 -15.36 15.58
CA PHE A 97 4.09 -16.31 15.11
C PHE A 97 4.69 -17.10 16.28
N PHE A 98 4.43 -18.42 16.35
CA PHE A 98 4.85 -19.29 17.45
C PHE A 98 5.72 -20.46 16.96
N HIS A 99 6.99 -20.21 16.63
CA HIS A 99 7.96 -21.23 16.24
C HIS A 99 8.95 -21.50 17.39
N PRO A 100 9.39 -22.75 17.63
CA PRO A 100 10.23 -23.11 18.78
C PRO A 100 11.59 -22.39 18.84
N THR A 101 12.24 -22.18 17.70
CA THR A 101 13.60 -21.60 17.63
C THR A 101 13.76 -20.37 16.74
N MET A 102 12.68 -19.91 16.08
CA MET A 102 12.71 -18.81 15.12
C MET A 102 11.70 -17.76 15.58
N THR A 103 12.15 -16.53 15.76
CA THR A 103 11.26 -15.39 16.01
C THR A 103 10.64 -14.91 14.70
N PHE A 104 9.52 -14.18 14.78
CA PHE A 104 8.94 -13.59 13.57
C PHE A 104 9.93 -12.63 12.89
N LYS A 105 10.71 -11.86 13.68
CA LYS A 105 11.74 -10.99 13.12
C LYS A 105 12.80 -11.78 12.35
N GLN A 106 13.27 -12.92 12.87
CA GLN A 106 14.20 -13.79 12.15
C GLN A 106 13.57 -14.36 10.87
N PHE A 107 12.28 -14.72 10.89
CA PHE A 107 11.56 -15.10 9.68
C PHE A 107 11.63 -14.00 8.62
N THR A 108 11.38 -12.73 8.96
CA THR A 108 11.43 -11.62 7.98
C THR A 108 12.79 -11.43 7.31
N GLN A 109 13.87 -11.88 7.97
CA GLN A 109 15.26 -11.71 7.52
C GLN A 109 15.86 -12.98 6.92
N SER A 110 15.09 -14.08 6.87
CA SER A 110 15.59 -15.38 6.44
C SER A 110 15.82 -15.42 4.93
N THR A 111 16.91 -16.05 4.49
CA THR A 111 17.22 -16.33 3.09
C THR A 111 17.07 -17.82 2.74
N GLN A 112 16.41 -18.59 3.60
CA GLN A 112 15.95 -19.95 3.25
C GLN A 112 15.01 -19.88 2.04
N SER A 113 14.82 -21.01 1.35
CA SER A 113 13.99 -21.02 0.15
C SER A 113 12.55 -20.54 0.42
N PRO A 114 11.90 -19.89 -0.56
CA PRO A 114 10.49 -19.51 -0.45
C PRO A 114 9.59 -20.67 -0.03
N GLU A 115 9.85 -21.89 -0.50
CA GLU A 115 9.13 -23.10 -0.14
C GLU A 115 9.27 -23.43 1.36
N THR A 116 10.51 -23.46 1.87
CA THR A 116 10.76 -23.72 3.29
C THR A 116 10.10 -22.66 4.16
N LEU A 117 10.18 -21.39 3.77
CA LEU A 117 9.56 -20.31 4.51
C LEU A 117 8.03 -20.33 4.41
N ALA A 118 7.44 -20.76 3.29
CA ALA A 118 6.00 -20.92 3.19
C ALA A 118 5.48 -22.01 4.13
N ASP A 119 6.20 -23.14 4.24
CA ASP A 119 5.89 -24.23 5.18
C ASP A 119 6.04 -23.79 6.65
N ILE A 120 7.06 -22.99 6.96
CA ILE A 120 7.22 -22.37 8.28
C ILE A 120 6.03 -21.45 8.58
N PHE A 121 5.65 -20.59 7.64
CA PHE A 121 4.59 -19.61 7.87
C PHE A 121 3.23 -20.27 8.09
N ILE A 122 2.84 -21.28 7.30
CA ILE A 122 1.59 -22.02 7.55
C ILE A 122 1.59 -22.71 8.92
N ARG A 123 2.72 -23.31 9.32
CA ARG A 123 2.78 -24.09 10.58
C ARG A 123 2.81 -23.24 11.83
N TYR A 124 3.35 -22.02 11.76
CA TYR A 124 3.68 -21.26 12.96
C TYR A 124 3.05 -19.86 13.00
N TYR A 125 2.62 -19.30 11.87
CA TYR A 125 1.79 -18.10 11.82
C TYR A 125 0.32 -18.46 11.60
N GLU A 126 -0.02 -19.09 10.47
CA GLU A 126 -1.43 -19.36 10.10
C GLU A 126 -2.07 -20.39 11.05
N ARG A 127 -1.35 -21.48 11.31
CA ARG A 127 -1.78 -22.58 12.19
C ARG A 127 -3.21 -23.07 11.90
N PRO A 128 -3.56 -23.38 10.64
CA PRO A 128 -4.86 -23.93 10.31
C PRO A 128 -5.00 -25.34 10.89
N TYR A 129 -6.24 -25.85 10.93
CA TYR A 129 -6.51 -27.22 11.35
C TYR A 129 -5.70 -28.27 10.56
N ASN A 130 -5.54 -28.06 9.25
CA ASN A 130 -4.68 -28.89 8.40
C ASN A 130 -3.46 -28.09 7.91
N PRO A 131 -2.27 -28.28 8.50
CA PRO A 131 -1.05 -27.59 8.07
C PRO A 131 -0.40 -28.19 6.82
N ASN A 132 -0.80 -29.40 6.37
CA ASN A 132 -0.21 -30.04 5.20
C ASN A 132 -0.83 -29.51 3.90
N GLN A 133 -0.39 -28.32 3.46
CA GLN A 133 -0.90 -27.66 2.25
C GLN A 133 0.26 -27.32 1.28
N PRO A 134 0.85 -28.32 0.59
CA PRO A 134 2.05 -28.17 -0.26
C PRO A 134 1.90 -27.15 -1.41
N ALA A 135 0.66 -26.80 -1.77
CA ALA A 135 0.38 -25.79 -2.78
C ALA A 135 0.96 -24.41 -2.43
N ARG A 136 1.05 -24.08 -1.14
CA ARG A 136 1.57 -22.79 -0.66
C ARG A 136 3.05 -22.61 -0.94
N GLN A 137 3.83 -23.69 -0.87
CA GLN A 137 5.23 -23.71 -1.27
C GLN A 137 5.38 -23.43 -2.77
N VAL A 138 4.56 -24.06 -3.61
CA VAL A 138 4.57 -23.85 -5.08
C VAL A 138 4.19 -22.40 -5.41
N GLN A 139 3.17 -21.86 -4.74
CA GLN A 139 2.75 -20.47 -4.89
C GLN A 139 3.84 -19.49 -4.43
N ALA A 140 4.53 -19.78 -3.32
CA ALA A 140 5.66 -18.97 -2.86
C ALA A 140 6.78 -18.93 -3.91
N ARG A 141 7.15 -20.08 -4.50
CA ARG A 141 8.14 -20.11 -5.60
C ARG A 141 7.67 -19.31 -6.81
N TYR A 142 6.39 -19.42 -7.16
CA TYR A 142 5.79 -18.64 -8.25
C TYR A 142 5.97 -17.12 -8.02
N TRP A 143 5.55 -16.62 -6.86
CA TRP A 143 5.67 -15.19 -6.54
C TRP A 143 7.12 -14.72 -6.45
N PHE A 144 8.01 -15.53 -5.90
CA PHE A 144 9.44 -15.22 -5.89
C PHE A 144 9.95 -15.04 -7.31
N ASN A 145 9.74 -16.01 -8.20
CA ASN A 145 10.22 -15.93 -9.58
C ASN A 145 9.61 -14.75 -10.34
N LYS A 146 8.35 -14.42 -10.07
CA LYS A 146 7.63 -13.33 -10.71
C LYS A 146 8.12 -11.95 -10.28
N LEU A 147 8.49 -11.79 -9.00
CA LEU A 147 8.73 -10.47 -8.40
C LEU A 147 10.20 -10.21 -8.02
N LYS A 148 11.07 -11.23 -7.95
CA LYS A 148 12.48 -11.08 -7.53
C LYS A 148 13.28 -10.09 -8.39
N ASP A 149 13.00 -10.05 -9.69
CA ASP A 149 13.70 -9.20 -10.66
C ASP A 149 12.90 -7.94 -10.98
N SER A 150 11.73 -7.76 -10.34
CA SER A 150 11.12 -6.44 -10.27
C SER A 150 12.15 -5.56 -9.57
N SER A 151 12.77 -4.65 -10.33
CA SER A 151 13.68 -3.69 -9.77
C SER A 151 12.97 -3.01 -8.60
N ASN A 152 13.69 -2.81 -7.48
CA ASN A 152 13.40 -1.73 -6.54
C ASN A 152 13.68 -0.41 -7.28
N GLY A 153 12.97 -0.20 -8.40
CA GLY A 153 12.90 1.06 -9.08
C GLY A 153 12.36 2.00 -8.04
N GLY A 154 13.24 2.89 -7.58
CA GLY A 154 12.86 4.01 -6.77
C GLY A 154 11.69 4.71 -7.44
N ASN A 155 10.52 4.50 -6.83
CA ASN A 155 9.40 5.41 -6.71
C ASN A 155 8.48 5.68 -7.92
N PRO A 156 7.22 6.10 -7.65
CA PRO A 156 6.71 6.51 -6.34
C PRO A 156 5.74 5.50 -5.73
N GLN A 157 5.69 5.53 -4.39
CA GLN A 157 4.40 5.58 -3.70
C GLN A 157 3.29 5.97 -4.69
N ARG A 158 2.36 5.07 -5.01
CA ARG A 158 1.02 5.55 -5.31
C ARG A 158 0.43 6.05 -3.99
N LYS A 159 0.95 7.18 -3.52
CA LYS A 159 0.10 8.18 -2.91
C LYS A 159 -0.66 8.77 -4.07
N GLY A 160 -1.66 8.01 -4.50
CA GLY A 160 -2.63 8.52 -5.45
C GLY A 160 -3.26 9.71 -4.78
N GLU A 161 -2.88 10.90 -5.24
CA GLU A 161 -3.81 12.01 -5.25
C GLU A 161 -5.14 11.45 -5.77
N ILE A 162 -6.13 11.37 -4.90
CA ILE A 162 -7.52 11.19 -5.34
C ILE A 162 -8.00 12.50 -6.00
N GLU A 163 -7.29 13.61 -5.74
CA GLU A 163 -7.64 14.97 -6.14
C GLU A 163 -6.48 15.63 -6.90
N MET A 164 -6.75 16.19 -8.09
CA MET A 164 -5.75 16.88 -8.91
C MET A 164 -5.35 18.22 -8.25
N LYS A 165 -4.21 18.28 -7.56
CA LYS A 165 -3.72 19.52 -6.95
C LYS A 165 -2.35 19.91 -7.51
N CYS A 166 -2.18 21.17 -7.89
CA CYS A 166 -0.87 21.67 -8.30
C CYS A 166 -0.67 23.15 -8.04
N LEU A 167 0.59 23.56 -8.08
CA LEU A 167 1.01 24.94 -8.22
C LEU A 167 1.52 25.18 -9.63
N TYR A 168 1.35 26.38 -10.16
CA TYR A 168 2.00 26.77 -11.41
C TYR A 168 2.34 28.25 -11.47
N ARG A 169 3.29 28.59 -12.35
CA ARG A 169 3.75 29.96 -12.63
C ARG A 169 3.95 30.15 -14.13
N ILE A 170 3.84 31.40 -14.59
CA ILE A 170 3.99 31.77 -16.02
C ILE A 170 5.26 32.61 -16.18
N ASP A 171 6.09 32.26 -17.16
CA ASP A 171 7.34 32.94 -17.56
C ASP A 171 8.37 33.13 -16.43
N GLY A 172 8.32 32.31 -15.37
CA GLY A 172 9.27 32.34 -14.24
C GLY A 172 9.21 33.63 -13.40
N THR A 173 8.49 34.65 -13.85
CA THR A 173 8.34 35.97 -13.21
C THR A 173 6.85 36.25 -13.00
N GLY A 174 6.41 36.39 -11.75
CA GLY A 174 5.03 36.74 -11.43
C GLY A 174 4.39 35.90 -10.32
N ALA A 175 3.07 36.04 -10.18
CA ALA A 175 2.28 35.33 -9.17
C ALA A 175 2.31 33.81 -9.40
N VAL A 176 2.31 33.06 -8.30
CA VAL A 176 2.10 31.61 -8.31
C VAL A 176 0.60 31.35 -8.20
N PHE A 177 0.10 30.35 -8.91
CA PHE A 177 -1.31 29.95 -8.86
C PHE A 177 -1.44 28.57 -8.23
N TYR A 178 -2.47 28.38 -7.42
CA TYR A 178 -2.87 27.08 -6.88
C TYR A 178 -4.12 26.58 -7.60
N PHE A 179 -4.08 25.34 -8.05
CA PHE A 179 -5.19 24.61 -8.67
C PHE A 179 -5.61 23.46 -7.76
N ASP A 180 -6.89 23.39 -7.39
CA ASP A 180 -7.43 22.37 -6.47
C ASP A 180 -8.19 21.23 -7.17
N GLY A 181 -8.17 21.21 -8.50
CA GLY A 181 -8.93 20.26 -9.32
C GLY A 181 -10.23 20.86 -9.87
N THR A 182 -10.71 21.96 -9.30
CA THR A 182 -11.97 22.61 -9.68
C THR A 182 -11.85 24.11 -9.89
N SER A 183 -10.88 24.75 -9.25
CA SER A 183 -10.69 26.20 -9.29
C SER A 183 -9.21 26.58 -9.26
N VAL A 184 -8.91 27.77 -9.79
CA VAL A 184 -7.57 28.36 -9.78
C VAL A 184 -7.60 29.62 -8.91
N ARG A 185 -6.61 29.76 -8.03
CA ARG A 185 -6.44 30.95 -7.16
C ARG A 185 -5.01 31.48 -7.29
N ALA A 186 -4.85 32.79 -7.44
CA ALA A 186 -3.54 33.42 -7.36
C ALA A 186 -3.09 33.50 -5.89
N LEU A 187 -1.84 33.14 -5.63
CA LEU A 187 -1.18 33.36 -4.34
C LEU A 187 -0.62 34.77 -4.34
N SER A 188 -0.91 35.50 -3.26
CA SER A 188 -0.53 36.89 -3.08
C SER A 188 0.82 37.03 -2.38
N PHE A 189 1.22 36.04 -1.59
CA PHE A 189 2.45 36.09 -0.80
C PHE A 189 3.29 34.80 -0.91
N PRO A 190 4.63 34.89 -0.84
CA PRO A 190 5.50 33.72 -0.84
C PRO A 190 5.19 32.70 0.28
N ASP A 191 4.73 33.17 1.44
CA ASP A 191 4.44 32.32 2.60
C ASP A 191 3.24 31.39 2.36
N GLU A 192 2.26 31.81 1.56
CA GLU A 192 1.11 30.98 1.19
C GLU A 192 1.57 29.74 0.41
N MET A 193 2.51 29.92 -0.52
CA MET A 193 3.12 28.82 -1.26
C MET A 193 3.86 27.86 -0.33
N THR A 194 4.62 28.41 0.63
CA THR A 194 5.40 27.62 1.60
C THR A 194 4.49 26.74 2.44
N VAL A 195 3.41 27.29 2.99
CA VAL A 195 2.45 26.54 3.82
C VAL A 195 1.76 25.43 2.99
N ILE A 196 1.35 25.72 1.76
CA ILE A 196 0.75 24.72 0.85
C ILE A 196 1.72 23.56 0.60
N LYS A 197 2.99 23.85 0.27
CA LYS A 197 4.02 22.83 0.06
C LYS A 197 4.25 21.99 1.31
N MET A 198 4.34 22.61 2.49
CA MET A 198 4.53 21.93 3.77
C MET A 198 3.37 20.97 4.08
N ILE A 199 2.13 21.45 4.03
CA ILE A 199 0.94 20.63 4.32
C ILE A 199 0.81 19.50 3.30
N TYR A 200 0.98 19.81 2.02
CA TYR A 200 0.91 18.81 0.96
C TYR A 200 1.95 17.72 1.17
N LYS A 201 3.20 18.08 1.46
CA LYS A 201 4.26 17.10 1.74
C LYS A 201 4.00 16.30 3.01
N ALA A 202 3.46 16.91 4.07
CA ALA A 202 3.11 16.18 5.28
C ALA A 202 2.04 15.10 5.00
N ASN A 203 1.02 15.45 4.21
CA ASN A 203 -0.09 14.54 3.89
C ASN A 203 0.32 13.50 2.82
N ASN A 204 0.99 13.95 1.77
CA ASN A 204 1.28 13.17 0.58
C ASN A 204 2.74 12.73 0.48
N GLY A 205 3.61 13.00 1.46
CA GLY A 205 5.04 12.58 1.52
C GLY A 205 5.86 12.79 0.24
N THR A 206 5.35 13.61 -0.66
CA THR A 206 6.00 14.10 -1.87
C THR A 206 5.66 15.59 -1.96
N GLU A 207 6.50 16.36 -2.66
CA GLU A 207 6.20 17.75 -2.96
C GLU A 207 4.95 17.84 -3.84
N ILE A 208 4.20 18.94 -3.69
CA ILE A 208 3.11 19.25 -4.61
C ILE A 208 3.68 19.50 -6.02
N PRO A 209 3.05 18.98 -7.09
CA PRO A 209 3.47 19.30 -8.45
C PRO A 209 3.53 20.81 -8.66
N PHE A 210 4.65 21.30 -9.16
CA PHE A 210 4.88 22.71 -9.44
C PHE A 210 5.28 22.89 -10.90
N PHE A 211 4.45 23.55 -11.70
CA PHE A 211 4.65 23.72 -13.13
C PHE A 211 5.15 25.12 -13.48
N GLU A 212 6.19 25.21 -14.30
CA GLU A 212 6.65 26.46 -14.90
C GLU A 212 6.21 26.47 -16.37
N TRP A 213 5.18 27.25 -16.68
CA TRP A 213 4.69 27.40 -18.03
C TRP A 213 5.22 28.68 -18.67
N THR A 214 5.28 28.67 -19.99
CA THR A 214 5.59 29.88 -20.76
C THR A 214 4.32 30.45 -21.35
N ASN A 215 4.28 31.77 -21.52
CA ASN A 215 3.17 32.47 -22.15
C ASN A 215 3.07 32.20 -23.67
N ALA A 216 4.06 31.52 -24.27
CA ALA A 216 4.02 31.11 -25.67
C ALA A 216 2.93 30.06 -25.94
N ALA A 217 2.75 29.09 -25.05
CA ALA A 217 1.78 27.99 -25.22
C ALA A 217 0.43 28.26 -24.54
N ARG A 218 0.36 29.26 -23.65
CA ARG A 218 -0.84 29.71 -22.92
C ARG A 218 -1.62 28.59 -22.24
N TRP A 219 -0.91 27.65 -21.62
CA TRP A 219 -1.51 26.52 -20.89
C TRP A 219 -2.41 26.97 -19.73
N ASP A 220 -2.06 28.09 -19.09
CA ASP A 220 -2.86 28.73 -18.05
C ASP A 220 -4.24 29.16 -18.55
N LYS A 221 -4.32 29.70 -19.77
CA LYS A 221 -5.57 30.11 -20.39
C LYS A 221 -6.43 28.90 -20.72
N ARG A 222 -5.82 27.88 -21.33
CA ARG A 222 -6.53 26.62 -21.67
C ARG A 222 -7.09 25.93 -20.43
N LEU A 223 -6.34 25.92 -19.32
CA LEU A 223 -6.83 25.38 -18.05
C LEU A 223 -8.05 26.17 -17.54
N LYS A 224 -7.96 27.50 -17.51
CA LYS A 224 -9.09 28.35 -17.08
C LYS A 224 -10.31 28.21 -17.99
N ASP A 225 -10.08 28.10 -19.31
CA ASP A 225 -11.14 27.90 -20.29
C ASP A 225 -11.88 26.58 -20.01
N VAL A 226 -11.16 25.47 -19.75
CA VAL A 226 -11.76 24.18 -19.38
C VAL A 226 -12.61 24.28 -18.10
N LEU A 227 -12.12 25.02 -17.09
CA LEU A 227 -12.86 25.19 -15.83
C LEU A 227 -14.12 26.06 -15.97
N SER A 228 -14.20 26.86 -17.04
CA SER A 228 -15.39 27.68 -17.34
C SER A 228 -16.46 26.91 -18.12
N ILE A 229 -16.14 25.74 -18.66
CA ILE A 229 -17.09 24.89 -19.38
C ILE A 229 -18.00 24.21 -18.34
N PRO A 230 -19.34 24.32 -18.46
CA PRO A 230 -20.27 23.60 -17.60
C PRO A 230 -20.01 22.09 -17.67
N LYS A 231 -20.07 21.41 -16.52
CA LYS A 231 -19.96 19.95 -16.50
C LYS A 231 -21.16 19.34 -17.25
N GLU A 232 -20.87 18.54 -18.27
CA GLU A 232 -21.88 17.70 -18.90
C GLU A 232 -22.09 16.48 -17.99
N PHE A 233 -23.17 16.56 -17.19
CA PHE A 233 -23.77 15.52 -16.33
C PHE A 233 -22.86 14.86 -15.28
#